data_AF-A0A8J8T029-F1
#
_entry.id   AF-A0A8J8T029-F1
#
_cell.length_a   1.000
_cell.length_b   1.000
_cell.length_c   1.000
_cell.angle_alpha   90.00
_cell.angle_beta   90.00
_cell.angle_gamma   90.00
#
_symmetry.space_group_name_H-M   'P 1'
#
loop_
_entity.id
_entity.type
_entity.pdbx_description
1 polymer ?
#
loop_
_entity_poly.entity_id
_entity_poly.type
_entity_poly.pdbx_seq_one_letter_code
_entity_poly.pdbx_strand_id
1 'polypeptide(L)'
;MKQLEKLHQSRAETQLQYETITKLNKLWNEYIATLLGKDDPQNPSHIASICGKIVKADLCGAEVTVSNAKNDTTIGLTGIVVRESVRCLFIINEQNEVKNLIKAGTVFEVKVKSGEGKVFGIRIWGDNIIHLGSERTKVRFKQKFALDLY
;
A
#
# COMPACT_ATOMS: atom_id res chain seq x y z
N MET A 1 30.88 -12.86 6.75
CA MET A 1 31.31 -11.51 6.29
C MET A 1 31.29 -11.41 4.77
N LYS A 2 32.15 -12.13 4.03
CA LYS A 2 32.24 -12.04 2.55
C LYS A 2 30.96 -12.32 1.74
N GLN A 3 30.03 -13.12 2.27
CA GLN A 3 28.77 -13.45 1.60
C GLN A 3 27.66 -12.41 1.84
N LEU A 4 27.71 -11.71 2.98
CA LEU A 4 26.83 -10.58 3.26
C LEU A 4 27.25 -9.38 2.39
N GLU A 5 28.55 -9.14 2.28
CA GLU A 5 29.11 -8.12 1.38
C GLU A 5 28.75 -8.41 -0.08
N LYS A 6 28.84 -9.66 -0.54
CA LYS A 6 28.39 -10.06 -1.90
C LYS A 6 26.91 -9.79 -2.17
N LEU A 7 26.02 -9.99 -1.18
CA LEU A 7 24.58 -9.68 -1.28
C LEU A 7 24.32 -8.17 -1.35
N HIS A 8 25.14 -7.37 -0.68
CA HIS A 8 25.07 -5.91 -0.76
C HIS A 8 25.70 -5.40 -2.07
N GLN A 9 26.78 -6.02 -2.54
CA GLN A 9 27.49 -5.69 -3.78
C GLN A 9 26.64 -6.02 -5.03
N SER A 10 25.90 -7.13 -5.04
CA SER A 10 24.99 -7.46 -6.15
C SER A 10 23.72 -6.60 -6.19
N ARG A 11 23.48 -5.82 -5.13
CA ARG A 11 22.34 -4.90 -5.01
C ARG A 11 22.71 -3.46 -5.37
N ALA A 12 23.97 -3.21 -5.76
CA ALA A 12 24.51 -1.88 -5.99
C ALA A 12 24.16 -1.24 -7.35
N GLU A 13 23.46 -1.91 -8.26
CA GLU A 13 23.37 -1.43 -9.66
C GLU A 13 21.95 -1.35 -10.22
N THR A 14 21.02 -0.76 -9.48
CA THR A 14 20.03 0.20 -10.02
C THR A 14 19.49 0.99 -8.84
N GLN A 15 19.92 2.24 -8.64
CA GLN A 15 19.22 3.12 -7.70
C GLN A 15 17.79 3.28 -8.21
N LEU A 16 16.83 2.81 -7.42
CA LEU A 16 15.42 2.91 -7.77
C LEU A 16 15.04 4.39 -7.81
N GLN A 17 14.59 4.87 -8.97
CA GLN A 17 14.19 6.26 -9.15
C GLN A 17 12.68 6.37 -8.96
N TYR A 18 12.24 7.35 -8.18
CA TYR A 18 10.84 7.69 -7.96
C TYR A 18 10.11 7.86 -9.29
N GLU A 19 10.72 8.56 -10.25
CA GLU A 19 10.18 8.77 -11.59
C GLU A 19 9.96 7.48 -12.39
N THR A 20 10.73 6.42 -12.13
CA THR A 20 10.45 5.12 -12.76
C THR A 20 9.23 4.47 -12.11
N ILE A 21 9.08 4.63 -10.80
CA ILE A 21 7.98 4.05 -10.02
C ILE A 21 6.66 4.81 -10.23
N THR A 22 6.68 6.09 -10.62
CA THR A 22 5.44 6.79 -11.02
C THR A 22 4.76 6.13 -12.22
N LYS A 23 5.52 5.51 -13.13
CA LYS A 23 4.96 4.71 -14.23
C LYS A 23 4.21 3.47 -13.71
N LEU A 24 4.74 2.82 -12.67
CA LEU A 24 4.05 1.74 -11.98
C LEU A 24 2.78 2.24 -11.27
N ASN A 25 2.85 3.42 -10.64
CA ASN A 25 1.66 4.03 -10.04
C ASN A 25 0.57 4.33 -11.07
N LYS A 26 0.94 4.80 -12.27
CA LYS A 26 -0.01 4.99 -13.36
C LYS A 26 -0.73 3.67 -13.73
N LEU A 27 0.02 2.58 -13.88
CA LEU A 27 -0.56 1.25 -14.15
C LEU A 27 -1.48 0.80 -13.01
N TRP A 28 -1.06 1.00 -11.76
CA TRP A 28 -1.87 0.65 -10.60
C TRP A 28 -3.18 1.46 -10.54
N ASN A 29 -3.15 2.75 -10.90
CA ASN A 29 -4.35 3.59 -10.98
C ASN A 29 -5.34 3.11 -12.04
N GLU A 30 -4.86 2.64 -13.19
CA GLU A 30 -5.71 2.06 -14.25
C GLU A 30 -6.30 0.72 -13.82
N TYR A 31 -5.50 -0.12 -13.16
CA TYR A 31 -5.93 -1.38 -12.56
C TYR A 31 -7.02 -1.16 -11.51
N ILE A 32 -6.80 -0.28 -10.53
CA ILE A 32 -7.74 -0.10 -9.42
C ILE A 32 -9.03 0.56 -9.89
N ALA A 33 -8.96 1.51 -10.83
CA ALA A 33 -10.13 2.10 -11.45
C ALA A 33 -11.00 1.05 -12.15
N THR A 34 -10.37 0.12 -12.86
CA THR A 34 -11.05 -1.01 -13.50
C THR A 34 -11.67 -1.97 -12.47
N LEU A 35 -10.96 -2.26 -11.37
CA LEU A 35 -11.44 -3.14 -10.30
C LEU A 35 -12.67 -2.56 -9.59
N LEU A 36 -12.68 -1.25 -9.35
CA LEU A 36 -13.80 -0.56 -8.72
C LEU A 36 -14.99 -0.43 -9.66
N GLY A 37 -14.77 -0.24 -10.97
CA GLY A 37 -15.83 -0.18 -11.97
C GLY A 37 -16.76 1.00 -11.72
N LYS A 38 -18.04 0.72 -11.44
CA LYS A 38 -19.09 1.73 -11.17
C LYS A 38 -19.28 2.05 -9.69
N ASP A 39 -18.44 1.49 -8.81
CA ASP A 39 -18.51 1.81 -7.39
C ASP A 39 -18.15 3.30 -7.19
N ASP A 40 -18.96 4.00 -6.40
CA ASP A 40 -18.84 5.44 -6.18
C ASP A 40 -18.60 5.67 -4.67
N PRO A 41 -17.47 6.27 -4.26
CA PRO A 41 -17.21 6.58 -2.86
C PRO A 41 -18.24 7.53 -2.24
N GLN A 42 -19.04 8.25 -3.02
CA GLN A 42 -20.12 9.11 -2.51
C GLN A 42 -21.41 8.34 -2.22
N ASN A 43 -21.54 7.11 -2.72
CA ASN A 43 -22.70 6.27 -2.47
C ASN A 43 -22.44 5.33 -1.28
N PRO A 44 -23.14 5.48 -0.14
CA PRO A 44 -22.94 4.66 1.05
C PRO A 44 -23.09 3.15 0.81
N SER A 45 -23.94 2.74 -0.15
CA SER A 45 -24.13 1.32 -0.47
C SER A 45 -22.90 0.69 -1.15
N HIS A 46 -22.04 1.49 -1.77
CA HIS A 46 -20.85 1.03 -2.48
C HIS A 46 -19.63 0.91 -1.56
N ILE A 47 -19.61 1.56 -0.39
CA ILE A 47 -18.46 1.62 0.52
C ILE A 47 -17.93 0.24 0.90
N ALA A 48 -18.81 -0.68 1.28
CA ALA A 48 -18.40 -2.04 1.67
C ALA A 48 -17.77 -2.82 0.51
N SER A 49 -18.29 -2.63 -0.72
CA SER A 49 -17.72 -3.22 -1.93
C SER A 49 -16.33 -2.66 -2.22
N ILE A 50 -16.18 -1.33 -2.18
CA ILE A 50 -14.91 -0.63 -2.42
C ILE A 50 -13.85 -1.11 -1.42
N CYS A 51 -14.16 -1.08 -0.12
CA CYS A 51 -13.24 -1.53 0.93
C CYS A 51 -12.87 -3.01 0.74
N GLY A 52 -13.85 -3.88 0.44
CA GLY A 52 -13.62 -5.30 0.22
C GLY A 52 -12.73 -5.61 -0.99
N LYS A 53 -12.85 -4.82 -2.06
CA LYS A 53 -12.00 -4.93 -3.26
C LYS A 53 -10.57 -4.46 -2.96
N ILE A 54 -10.41 -3.31 -2.33
CA ILE A 54 -9.09 -2.72 -2.06
C ILE A 54 -8.28 -3.56 -1.05
N VAL A 55 -8.91 -4.06 0.00
CA VAL A 55 -8.24 -4.94 0.98
C VAL A 55 -7.65 -6.19 0.31
N LYS A 56 -8.26 -6.68 -0.77
CA LYS A 56 -7.80 -7.85 -1.53
C LYS A 56 -6.87 -7.51 -2.69
N ALA A 57 -6.86 -6.26 -3.15
CA ALA A 57 -6.03 -5.81 -4.26
C ALA A 57 -4.54 -5.89 -3.89
N ASP A 58 -3.68 -6.03 -4.88
CA ASP A 58 -2.24 -5.81 -4.71
C ASP A 58 -1.99 -4.31 -4.46
N LEU A 59 -1.12 -4.00 -3.51
CA LEU A 59 -0.77 -2.62 -3.17
C LEU A 59 0.53 -2.17 -3.83
N CYS A 60 1.26 -3.03 -4.55
CA CYS A 60 2.44 -2.62 -5.31
C CYS A 60 2.05 -1.61 -6.40
N GLY A 61 2.64 -0.42 -6.37
CA GLY A 61 2.29 0.72 -7.21
C GLY A 61 1.29 1.70 -6.58
N ALA A 62 0.65 1.34 -5.47
CA ALA A 62 -0.24 2.25 -4.75
C ALA A 62 0.54 3.39 -4.08
N GLU A 63 0.01 4.62 -4.14
CA GLU A 63 0.51 5.73 -3.33
C GLU A 63 -0.14 5.64 -1.94
N VAL A 64 0.69 5.61 -0.90
CA VAL A 64 0.25 5.41 0.47
C VAL A 64 0.88 6.44 1.40
N THR A 65 0.12 6.84 2.42
CA THR A 65 0.57 7.72 3.50
C THR A 65 0.28 7.07 4.83
N VAL A 66 1.22 7.15 5.78
CA VAL A 66 0.95 6.72 7.16
C VAL A 66 0.11 7.79 7.85
N SER A 67 -1.18 7.48 8.07
CA SER A 67 -2.12 8.40 8.72
C SER A 67 -2.09 8.30 10.24
N ASN A 68 -1.82 7.10 10.77
CA ASN A 68 -1.61 6.87 12.19
C ASN A 68 -0.73 5.63 12.43
N ALA A 69 -0.02 5.56 13.55
CA ALA A 69 0.82 4.40 13.87
C ALA A 69 1.17 4.35 15.36
N LYS A 70 1.48 3.14 15.86
CA LYS A 70 2.14 2.97 17.18
C LYS A 70 3.50 3.66 17.26
N ASN A 71 4.15 3.84 16.11
CA ASN A 71 5.43 4.52 16.02
C ASN A 71 5.24 5.88 15.35
N ASP A 72 5.12 6.91 16.17
CA ASP A 72 4.85 8.29 15.76
C ASP A 72 5.85 8.82 14.71
N THR A 73 7.10 8.33 14.72
CA THR A 73 8.12 8.78 13.76
C THR A 73 7.81 8.36 12.32
N THR A 74 6.88 7.43 12.13
CA THR A 74 6.45 6.98 10.80
C THR A 74 5.23 7.72 10.27
N ILE A 75 4.53 8.46 11.14
CA ILE A 75 3.33 9.23 10.76
C ILE A 75 3.72 10.32 9.75
N GLY A 76 2.92 10.47 8.70
CA GLY A 76 3.17 11.42 7.62
C GLY A 76 4.14 10.92 6.55
N LEU A 77 4.81 9.78 6.73
CA LEU A 77 5.61 9.18 5.66
C LEU A 77 4.70 8.80 4.49
N THR A 78 5.06 9.30 3.31
CA THR A 78 4.32 9.10 2.07
C THR A 78 5.21 8.58 0.96
N GLY A 79 4.64 7.80 0.05
CA GLY A 79 5.36 7.29 -1.11
C GLY A 79 4.61 6.22 -1.87
N ILE A 80 5.20 5.77 -2.97
CA ILE A 80 4.63 4.70 -3.80
C ILE A 80 5.19 3.36 -3.32
N VAL A 81 4.33 2.38 -3.11
CA VAL A 81 4.73 1.03 -2.70
C VAL A 81 5.50 0.36 -3.83
N VAL A 82 6.79 0.08 -3.61
CA VAL A 82 7.66 -0.61 -4.58
C VAL A 82 7.61 -2.12 -4.39
N ARG A 83 7.33 -2.57 -3.17
CA ARG A 83 7.25 -3.97 -2.82
C ARG A 83 6.35 -4.17 -1.61
N GLU A 84 5.45 -5.12 -1.74
CA GLU A 84 4.70 -5.67 -0.63
C GLU A 84 5.37 -6.96 -0.10
N SER A 85 5.50 -7.07 1.22
CA SER A 85 5.83 -8.31 1.91
C SER A 85 4.71 -8.66 2.89
N VAL A 86 4.78 -9.85 3.51
CA VAL A 86 3.81 -10.27 4.53
C VAL A 86 3.59 -9.15 5.57
N ARG A 87 4.65 -8.68 6.24
CA ARG A 87 4.52 -7.73 7.36
C ARG A 87 4.83 -6.27 7.03
N CYS A 88 5.38 -5.99 5.86
CA CYS A 88 5.87 -4.66 5.52
C CYS A 88 5.44 -4.19 4.15
N LEU A 89 5.29 -2.88 4.00
CA LEU A 89 5.25 -2.15 2.74
C LEU A 89 6.56 -1.39 2.58
N PHE A 90 7.25 -1.61 1.47
CA PHE A 90 8.39 -0.79 1.09
C PHE A 90 7.89 0.31 0.17
N ILE A 91 8.11 1.57 0.55
CA ILE A 91 7.69 2.74 -0.23
C ILE A 91 8.91 3.51 -0.71
N ILE A 92 8.80 4.19 -1.85
CA ILE A 92 9.77 5.18 -2.32
C ILE A 92 9.17 6.57 -2.26
N ASN A 93 9.93 7.54 -1.74
CA ASN A 93 9.56 8.96 -1.73
C ASN A 93 10.17 9.72 -2.92
N GLU A 94 9.79 10.98 -3.08
CA GLU A 94 10.29 11.87 -4.14
C GLU A 94 11.81 12.09 -4.07
N GLN A 95 12.42 11.87 -2.91
CA GLN A 95 13.87 11.96 -2.69
C GLN A 95 14.62 10.67 -3.08
N ASN A 96 13.95 9.73 -3.75
CA ASN A 96 14.47 8.41 -4.15
C ASN A 96 14.88 7.52 -2.96
N GLU A 97 14.36 7.80 -1.76
CA GLU A 97 14.64 7.01 -0.57
C GLU A 97 13.59 5.91 -0.41
N VAL A 98 14.05 4.68 -0.20
CA VAL A 98 13.16 3.57 0.12
C VAL A 98 12.97 3.49 1.64
N LYS A 99 11.73 3.65 2.11
CA LYS A 99 11.36 3.46 3.52
C LYS A 99 10.64 2.13 3.69
N ASN A 100 10.90 1.46 4.82
CA ASN A 100 10.25 0.22 5.20
C ASN A 100 9.19 0.51 6.27
N LEU A 101 7.91 0.29 5.94
CA LEU A 101 6.78 0.52 6.83
C LEU A 101 6.23 -0.80 7.35
N ILE A 102 6.19 -0.97 8.66
CA ILE A 102 5.59 -2.13 9.31
C ILE A 102 4.07 -1.98 9.26
N LYS A 103 3.37 -3.05 8.87
CA LYS A 103 1.90 -3.05 8.75
C LYS A 103 1.20 -3.15 10.11
N ALA A 104 1.70 -4.01 10.99
CA ALA A 104 1.10 -4.20 12.30
C ALA A 104 1.20 -2.90 13.10
N GLY A 105 0.06 -2.42 13.63
CA GLY A 105 0.05 -1.18 14.40
C GLY A 105 0.09 0.11 13.58
N THR A 106 -0.20 0.06 12.28
CA THR A 106 -0.13 1.22 11.38
C THR A 106 -1.43 1.36 10.58
N VAL A 107 -1.92 2.58 10.40
CA VAL A 107 -3.06 2.93 9.53
C VAL A 107 -2.54 3.63 8.29
N PHE A 108 -2.71 2.99 7.14
CA PHE A 108 -2.32 3.55 5.85
C PHE A 108 -3.51 4.22 5.19
N GLU A 109 -3.33 5.44 4.72
CA GLU A 109 -4.23 6.06 3.76
C GLU A 109 -3.72 5.77 2.35
N VAL A 110 -4.52 5.03 1.57
CA VAL A 110 -4.23 4.68 0.18
C VAL A 110 -4.98 5.65 -0.71
N LYS A 111 -4.27 6.28 -1.64
CA LYS A 111 -4.86 7.14 -2.67
C LYS A 111 -5.38 6.27 -3.81
N VAL A 112 -6.65 6.40 -4.13
CA VAL A 112 -7.38 5.53 -5.05
C VAL A 112 -8.06 6.36 -6.13
N LYS A 113 -8.02 5.88 -7.37
CA LYS A 113 -8.75 6.46 -8.50
C LYS A 113 -9.97 5.58 -8.83
N SER A 114 -11.17 6.17 -8.88
CA SER A 114 -12.39 5.47 -9.31
C SER A 114 -12.40 5.26 -10.82
N GLY A 115 -13.30 4.37 -11.30
CA GLY A 115 -13.53 4.16 -12.73
C GLY A 115 -13.94 5.43 -13.49
N GLU A 116 -14.62 6.36 -12.81
CA GLU A 116 -15.02 7.67 -13.35
C GLU A 116 -13.91 8.73 -13.26
N GLY A 117 -12.73 8.37 -12.76
CA GLY A 117 -11.58 9.27 -12.64
C GLY A 117 -11.55 10.13 -11.37
N LYS A 118 -12.51 9.97 -10.44
CA LYS A 118 -12.49 10.64 -9.14
C LYS A 118 -11.37 10.07 -8.27
N VAL A 119 -10.61 10.93 -7.58
CA VAL A 119 -9.54 10.50 -6.67
C VAL A 119 -9.99 10.67 -5.23
N PHE A 120 -9.76 9.67 -4.38
CA PHE A 120 -10.16 9.67 -2.98
C PHE A 120 -9.20 8.83 -2.13
N GLY A 121 -9.16 9.11 -0.83
CA GLY A 121 -8.35 8.36 0.15
C GLY A 121 -9.17 7.27 0.83
N ILE A 122 -8.57 6.09 1.01
CA ILE A 122 -9.13 5.02 1.85
C ILE A 122 -8.14 4.63 2.93
N ARG A 123 -8.63 4.62 4.17
CA ARG A 123 -7.86 4.15 5.32
C ARG A 123 -7.95 2.64 5.47
N ILE A 124 -6.79 2.01 5.60
CA ILE A 124 -6.61 0.58 5.80
C ILE A 124 -5.76 0.38 7.05
N TRP A 125 -6.30 -0.35 8.02
CA TRP A 125 -5.49 -0.85 9.13
C TRP A 125 -4.52 -1.90 8.60
N GLY A 126 -3.23 -1.68 8.79
CA GLY A 126 -2.19 -2.59 8.36
C GLY A 126 -2.31 -3.99 8.99
N ASP A 127 -2.92 -4.08 10.18
CA ASP A 127 -3.26 -5.35 10.84
C ASP A 127 -4.18 -6.26 9.99
N ASN A 128 -4.95 -5.67 9.07
CA ASN A 128 -5.84 -6.35 8.14
C ASN A 128 -5.16 -6.81 6.85
N ILE A 129 -3.93 -6.36 6.58
CA ILE A 129 -3.17 -6.67 5.35
C ILE A 129 -1.82 -7.35 5.64
N ILE A 130 -1.68 -8.05 6.77
CA ILE A 130 -0.45 -8.79 7.15
C ILE A 130 -0.14 -10.00 6.24
N HIS A 131 -1.01 -10.32 5.28
CA HIS A 131 -0.74 -11.34 4.25
C HIS A 131 -0.32 -10.67 2.94
N LEU A 132 0.40 -11.39 2.07
CA LEU A 132 0.70 -10.90 0.72
C LEU A 132 -0.60 -10.69 -0.09
N GLY A 133 -0.61 -9.78 -1.06
CA GLY A 133 -1.78 -9.57 -1.93
C GLY A 133 -2.30 -10.87 -2.58
N SER A 134 -1.37 -11.72 -3.04
CA SER A 134 -1.68 -13.03 -3.62
C SER A 134 -2.27 -14.06 -2.62
N GLU A 135 -2.07 -13.86 -1.32
CA GLU A 135 -2.60 -14.69 -0.25
C GLU A 135 -3.94 -14.13 0.26
N ARG A 136 -4.12 -12.81 0.26
CA ARG A 136 -5.37 -12.14 0.67
C ARG A 136 -6.57 -12.52 -0.17
N THR A 137 -6.36 -12.94 -1.42
CA THR A 137 -7.42 -13.44 -2.31
C THR A 137 -7.88 -14.85 -1.94
N LYS A 138 -7.03 -15.66 -1.30
CA LYS A 138 -7.28 -17.06 -0.96
C LYS A 138 -7.91 -17.25 0.41
N VAL A 139 -7.69 -16.30 1.32
CA VAL A 139 -8.17 -16.36 2.70
C VAL A 139 -9.44 -15.52 2.84
N ARG A 140 -10.45 -16.07 3.53
CA ARG A 140 -11.62 -15.28 3.91
C ARG A 140 -11.19 -14.14 4.82
N PHE A 141 -11.41 -12.91 4.38
CA PHE A 141 -11.12 -11.72 5.17
C PHE A 141 -11.83 -11.78 6.52
N LYS A 142 -11.07 -11.62 7.60
CA LYS A 142 -11.57 -11.43 8.96
C LYS A 142 -11.05 -10.10 9.45
N GLN A 143 -11.96 -9.16 9.65
CA GLN A 143 -11.61 -7.85 10.20
C GLN A 143 -11.01 -8.03 11.59
N LYS A 144 -9.78 -7.56 11.76
CA LYS A 144 -9.15 -7.44 13.08
C LYS A 144 -9.40 -6.03 13.58
N PHE A 145 -10.05 -5.93 14.73
CA PHE A 145 -10.22 -4.68 15.44
C PHE A 145 -9.05 -4.54 16.42
N ALA A 146 -8.12 -3.64 16.16
CA ALA A 146 -7.26 -3.11 17.20
C ALA A 146 -8.05 -1.99 17.88
N LEU A 147 -8.72 -2.33 18.99
CA LEU A 147 -9.58 -1.41 19.77
C LEU A 147 -8.78 -0.40 20.58
N ASP A 148 -7.48 -0.63 20.75
CA ASP A 148 -6.55 0.32 21.36
C ASP A 148 -5.94 1.14 20.23
N LEU A 149 -6.64 2.20 19.81
CA LEU A 149 -6.15 3.09 18.77
C LEU A 149 -4.92 3.85 19.31
N TYR A 150 -3.76 3.35 18.92
CA TYR A 150 -2.64 4.19 18.49
C TYR A 150 -3.12 5.10 17.37
#